data_AF-A0A959B7A1-F1
#
_entry.id   AF-A0A959B7A1-F1
#
_cell.length_a   1.000
_cell.length_b   1.000
_cell.length_c   1.000
_cell.angle_alpha   90.00
_cell.angle_beta   90.00
_cell.angle_gamma   90.00
#
_symmetry.space_group_name_H-M   'P 1'
#
loop_
_entity.id
_entity.type
_entity.pdbx_description
1 polymer ?
#
loop_
_entity_poly.entity_id
_entity_poly.type
_entity_poly.pdbx_seq_one_letter_code
_entity_poly.pdbx_strand_id
1 'polypeptide(L)'
;MKKLILCFFWLAFLGSAMGQTRETLVQQATDEMLSLYQLNGQQAEEMLTIQERRFRNLESIEPLRESDLKLYLQKKNSIRELTQASIKRMLTEQQLAVFNAQVVERRKQESALIQRLKAEGATKEDIQYAIWEME
;
A
#
# COMPACT_ATOMS: atom_id res chain seq x y z
N MET A 1 -30.92 0.88 8.72
CA MET A 1 -29.74 1.73 8.95
C MET A 1 -28.49 0.86 8.86
N LYS A 2 -27.86 0.85 7.68
CA LYS A 2 -26.71 -0.02 7.40
C LYS A 2 -25.49 0.55 8.12
N LYS A 3 -25.02 -0.17 9.14
CA LYS A 3 -23.71 0.06 9.75
C LYS A 3 -22.67 -0.20 8.66
N LEU A 4 -22.12 0.86 8.07
CA LEU A 4 -20.90 0.78 7.28
C LEU A 4 -19.77 0.45 8.26
N ILE A 5 -19.56 -0.83 8.50
CA ILE A 5 -18.38 -1.36 9.15
C ILE A 5 -17.25 -1.17 8.14
N LEU A 6 -16.62 0.01 8.18
CA LEU A 6 -15.38 0.31 7.47
C LEU A 6 -14.22 -0.29 8.29
N CYS A 7 -14.21 -1.62 8.36
CA CYS A 7 -13.08 -2.40 8.87
C CYS A 7 -12.35 -2.99 7.66
N PHE A 8 -11.56 -2.19 6.96
CA PHE A 8 -10.49 -2.75 6.14
C PHE A 8 -9.33 -3.08 7.06
N PHE A 9 -9.41 -4.30 7.61
CA PHE A 9 -8.34 -4.97 8.33
C PHE A 9 -7.13 -5.13 7.41
N TRP A 10 -6.16 -4.23 7.55
CA TRP A 10 -4.76 -4.48 7.19
C TRP A 10 -4.01 -5.10 8.39
N LEU A 11 -4.62 -6.13 8.97
CA LEU A 11 -4.14 -6.79 10.19
C LEU A 11 -4.52 -8.27 10.15
N ALA A 12 -3.97 -8.98 9.16
CA ALA A 12 -3.85 -10.44 9.17
C ALA A 12 -2.81 -10.91 8.12
N PHE A 13 -1.55 -10.50 8.28
CA PHE A 13 -0.43 -11.14 7.58
C PHE A 13 0.52 -11.81 8.59
N LEU A 14 -0.05 -12.67 9.43
CA LEU A 14 0.70 -13.60 10.27
C LEU A 14 0.10 -15.00 10.06
N GLY A 15 0.64 -15.73 9.09
CA GLY A 15 0.40 -17.17 8.96
C GLY A 15 -0.17 -17.67 7.64
N SER A 16 0.41 -17.31 6.48
CA SER A 16 0.36 -18.10 5.22
C SER A 16 1.36 -17.59 4.15
N ALA A 17 2.50 -17.04 4.57
CA ALA A 17 3.48 -16.45 3.62
C ALA A 17 4.40 -17.49 2.94
N MET A 18 4.28 -18.78 3.27
CA MET A 18 5.00 -19.84 2.57
C MET A 18 4.12 -20.39 1.44
N GLY A 19 4.27 -19.86 0.22
CA GLY A 19 3.81 -20.53 -1.00
C GLY A 19 2.91 -19.76 -1.97
N GLN A 20 2.58 -18.49 -1.72
CA GLN A 20 1.85 -17.70 -2.74
C GLN A 20 2.79 -17.29 -3.87
N THR A 21 2.40 -17.59 -5.11
CA THR A 21 3.13 -17.14 -6.29
C THR A 21 2.91 -15.65 -6.52
N ARG A 22 3.83 -14.98 -7.23
CA ARG A 22 3.66 -13.58 -7.64
C ARG A 22 2.35 -13.36 -8.39
N GLU A 23 1.93 -14.32 -9.20
CA GLU A 23 0.68 -14.28 -9.94
C GLU A 23 -0.53 -14.25 -9.00
N THR A 24 -0.56 -15.08 -7.96
CA THR A 24 -1.62 -15.06 -6.94
C THR A 24 -1.67 -13.71 -6.22
N LEU A 25 -0.52 -13.14 -5.85
CA LEU A 25 -0.44 -11.84 -5.17
C LEU A 25 -0.93 -10.69 -6.07
N VAL A 26 -0.54 -10.71 -7.35
CA VAL A 26 -0.99 -9.74 -8.35
C VAL A 26 -2.50 -9.82 -8.53
N GLN A 27 -3.06 -11.02 -8.66
CA GLN A 27 -4.50 -11.20 -8.84
C GLN A 27 -5.29 -10.72 -7.62
N GLN A 28 -4.87 -11.10 -6.41
CA GLN A 28 -5.52 -10.68 -5.17
C GLN A 28 -5.53 -9.15 -5.04
N ALA A 29 -4.37 -8.51 -5.21
CA ALA A 29 -4.27 -7.05 -5.15
C ALA A 29 -5.09 -6.35 -6.24
N THR A 30 -5.23 -6.98 -7.41
CA THR A 30 -6.07 -6.47 -8.50
C THR A 30 -7.55 -6.55 -8.11
N ASP A 31 -8.03 -7.73 -7.69
CA ASP A 31 -9.41 -7.96 -7.29
C ASP A 31 -9.86 -7.05 -6.15
N GLU A 32 -8.98 -6.81 -5.16
CA GLU A 32 -9.22 -5.84 -4.09
C GLU A 32 -9.50 -4.43 -4.64
N MET A 33 -8.68 -3.95 -5.58
CA MET A 33 -8.84 -2.62 -6.17
C MET A 33 -10.05 -2.53 -7.10
N LEU A 34 -10.36 -3.61 -7.83
CA LEU A 34 -11.58 -3.72 -8.63
C LEU A 34 -12.82 -3.53 -7.76
N SER A 35 -12.88 -4.22 -6.63
CA SER A 35 -13.98 -4.13 -5.68
C SER A 35 -14.05 -2.75 -5.02
N LEU A 36 -12.91 -2.22 -4.60
CA LEU A 36 -12.81 -0.96 -3.86
C LEU A 36 -13.21 0.26 -4.68
N TYR A 37 -12.78 0.31 -5.94
CA TYR A 37 -13.03 1.44 -6.83
C TYR A 37 -14.13 1.18 -7.85
N GLN A 38 -14.72 -0.03 -7.87
CA GLN A 38 -15.72 -0.43 -8.86
C GLN A 38 -15.21 -0.18 -10.28
N LEU A 39 -14.03 -0.73 -10.58
CA LEU A 39 -13.35 -0.51 -11.86
C LEU A 39 -14.12 -1.14 -13.01
N ASN A 40 -14.14 -0.47 -14.16
CA ASN A 40 -14.65 -1.06 -15.40
C ASN A 40 -13.59 -1.96 -16.08
N GLY A 41 -13.95 -2.63 -17.18
CA GLY A 41 -13.05 -3.58 -17.87
C GLY A 41 -11.70 -2.98 -18.27
N GLN A 42 -11.69 -1.78 -18.87
CA GLN A 42 -10.44 -1.11 -19.27
C GLN A 42 -9.58 -0.76 -18.05
N GLN A 43 -10.20 -0.25 -16.97
CA GLN A 43 -9.49 0.06 -15.74
C GLN A 43 -8.99 -1.20 -15.02
N ALA A 44 -9.68 -2.34 -15.15
CA ALA A 44 -9.23 -3.60 -14.57
C ALA A 44 -7.95 -4.10 -15.23
N GLU A 45 -7.85 -4.02 -16.57
CA GLU A 45 -6.63 -4.38 -17.31
C GLU A 45 -5.44 -3.47 -16.95
N GLU A 46 -5.68 -2.16 -16.83
CA GLU A 46 -4.65 -1.22 -16.40
C GLU A 46 -4.24 -1.44 -14.94
N MET A 47 -5.19 -1.74 -14.05
CA MET A 47 -4.90 -2.09 -12.65
C MET A 47 -4.03 -3.34 -12.56
N LEU A 48 -4.34 -4.40 -13.33
CA LEU A 48 -3.51 -5.60 -13.39
C LEU A 48 -2.06 -5.26 -13.75
N THR A 49 -1.87 -4.46 -14.81
CA THR A 49 -0.54 -4.00 -15.25
C THR A 49 0.19 -3.21 -14.15
N ILE A 50 -0.54 -2.37 -13.41
CA ILE A 50 0.00 -1.62 -12.27
C ILE A 50 0.48 -2.57 -11.16
N GLN A 51 -0.32 -3.58 -10.82
CA GLN A 51 0.03 -4.55 -9.77
C GLN A 51 1.22 -5.45 -10.19
N GLU A 52 1.25 -5.93 -11.43
CA GLU A 52 2.40 -6.68 -11.94
C GLU A 52 3.71 -5.90 -11.82
N ARG A 53 3.67 -4.60 -12.18
CA ARG A 53 4.83 -3.72 -12.03
C ARG A 53 5.19 -3.51 -10.56
N ARG A 54 4.21 -3.30 -9.68
CA ARG A 54 4.43 -3.15 -8.24
C ARG A 54 5.17 -4.38 -7.69
N PHE A 55 4.65 -5.58 -7.93
CA PHE A 55 5.24 -6.81 -7.40
C PHE A 55 6.60 -7.14 -8.02
N ARG A 56 6.81 -6.92 -9.32
CA ARG A 56 8.14 -7.04 -9.94
C ARG A 56 9.17 -6.09 -9.29
N ASN A 57 8.76 -4.86 -9.01
CA ASN A 57 9.66 -3.90 -8.37
C ASN A 57 9.93 -4.28 -6.90
N LEU A 58 8.94 -4.78 -6.17
CA LEU A 58 9.13 -5.27 -4.80
C LEU A 58 10.10 -6.46 -4.77
N GLU A 59 9.92 -7.42 -5.67
CA GLU A 59 10.82 -8.57 -5.85
C GLU A 59 12.27 -8.11 -6.15
N SER A 60 12.44 -7.07 -6.98
CA SER A 60 13.78 -6.55 -7.34
C SER A 60 14.54 -5.91 -6.17
N ILE A 61 13.85 -5.46 -5.13
CA ILE A 61 14.46 -4.83 -3.96
C ILE A 61 14.60 -5.78 -2.77
N GLU A 62 14.04 -6.99 -2.87
CA GLU A 62 14.03 -7.96 -1.78
C GLU A 62 15.44 -8.30 -1.23
N PRO A 63 16.51 -8.40 -2.05
CA PRO A 63 17.87 -8.62 -1.53
C PRO A 63 18.39 -7.51 -0.61
N LEU A 64 17.79 -6.31 -0.67
CA LEU A 64 18.16 -5.18 0.19
C LEU A 64 17.61 -5.33 1.61
N ARG A 65 16.60 -6.17 1.84
CA ARG A 65 15.93 -6.30 3.14
C ARG A 65 16.91 -6.59 4.27
N GLU A 66 17.86 -7.49 4.03
CA GLU A 66 18.86 -7.90 5.03
C GLU A 66 20.19 -7.16 4.87
N SER A 67 20.52 -6.68 3.66
CA SER A 67 21.82 -6.06 3.38
C SER A 67 21.84 -4.54 3.60
N ASP A 68 20.73 -3.85 3.35
CA ASP A 68 20.57 -2.41 3.57
C ASP A 68 19.09 -2.07 3.82
N LEU A 69 18.68 -2.23 5.08
CA LEU A 69 17.29 -2.01 5.50
C LEU A 69 16.82 -0.58 5.18
N LYS A 70 17.69 0.42 5.33
CA LYS A 70 17.36 1.83 5.02
C LYS A 70 16.98 1.97 3.56
N LEU A 71 17.83 1.48 2.66
CA LEU A 71 17.60 1.56 1.22
C LEU A 71 16.39 0.72 0.80
N TYR A 72 16.18 -0.45 1.42
CA TYR A 72 14.99 -1.27 1.22
C TYR A 72 13.71 -0.48 1.53
N LEU A 73 13.60 0.11 2.73
CA LEU A 73 12.43 0.87 3.15
C LEU A 73 12.19 2.10 2.27
N GLN A 74 13.26 2.82 1.89
CA GLN A 74 13.18 3.94 0.95
C GLN A 74 12.62 3.54 -0.42
N LYS A 75 13.10 2.42 -0.98
CA LYS A 75 12.61 1.93 -2.28
C LYS A 75 11.20 1.38 -2.18
N LYS A 76 10.86 0.66 -1.11
CA LYS A 76 9.50 0.19 -0.84
C LYS A 76 8.51 1.36 -0.80
N ASN A 77 8.85 2.43 -0.09
CA ASN A 77 8.06 3.66 -0.06
C ASN A 77 7.92 4.31 -1.44
N SER A 78 9.01 4.41 -2.21
CA SER A 78 8.99 4.94 -3.57
C SER A 78 8.08 4.12 -4.51
N ILE A 79 8.11 2.78 -4.39
CA ILE A 79 7.24 1.88 -5.16
C ILE A 79 5.77 2.14 -4.83
N ARG A 80 5.41 2.32 -3.55
CA ARG A 80 4.06 2.73 -3.16
C ARG A 80 3.65 4.02 -3.83
N GLU A 81 4.44 5.07 -3.70
CA GLU A 81 4.10 6.41 -4.20
C GLU A 81 3.87 6.41 -5.71
N LEU A 82 4.74 5.74 -6.46
CA LEU A 82 4.59 5.56 -7.90
C LEU A 82 3.35 4.72 -8.25
N THR A 83 3.06 3.68 -7.47
CA THR A 83 1.87 2.85 -7.65
C THR A 83 0.60 3.67 -7.42
N GLN A 84 0.53 4.41 -6.31
CA GLN A 84 -0.58 5.32 -6.01
C GLN A 84 -0.76 6.40 -7.07
N ALA A 85 0.33 6.98 -7.58
CA ALA A 85 0.28 7.97 -8.65
C ALA A 85 -0.24 7.39 -9.97
N SER A 86 0.05 6.11 -10.26
CA SER A 86 -0.53 5.41 -11.41
C SER A 86 -2.01 5.12 -11.22
N ILE A 87 -2.39 4.56 -10.06
CA ILE A 87 -3.81 4.29 -9.73
C ILE A 87 -4.60 5.58 -9.87
N LYS A 88 -4.16 6.67 -9.23
CA LYS A 88 -4.83 7.98 -9.28
C LYS A 88 -5.09 8.48 -10.71
N ARG A 89 -4.18 8.23 -11.65
CA ARG A 89 -4.31 8.69 -13.05
C ARG A 89 -5.36 7.91 -13.85
N MET A 90 -5.63 6.66 -13.47
CA MET A 90 -6.60 5.77 -14.11
C MET A 90 -8.04 6.00 -13.61
N LEU A 91 -8.21 6.50 -12.39
CA LEU A 91 -9.52 6.66 -11.75
C LEU A 91 -10.35 7.80 -12.35
N THR A 92 -11.68 7.62 -12.35
CA THR A 92 -12.64 8.70 -12.63
C THR A 92 -12.78 9.65 -11.44
N GLU A 93 -13.44 10.80 -11.63
CA GLU A 93 -13.69 11.76 -10.54
C GLU A 93 -14.45 11.14 -9.36
N GLN A 94 -15.44 10.28 -9.63
CA GLN A 94 -16.21 9.60 -8.58
C GLN A 94 -15.33 8.62 -7.80
N GLN A 95 -14.47 7.88 -8.49
CA GLN A 95 -13.54 6.93 -7.86
C GLN A 95 -12.41 7.66 -7.10
N LEU A 96 -11.98 8.82 -7.59
CA LEU A 96 -11.00 9.68 -6.90
C LEU A 96 -11.49 10.14 -5.52
N ALA A 97 -12.80 10.28 -5.31
CA ALA A 97 -13.33 10.57 -3.98
C ALA A 97 -13.00 9.45 -2.97
N VAL A 98 -13.15 8.18 -3.39
CA VAL A 98 -12.79 7.00 -2.60
C VAL A 98 -11.29 6.97 -2.34
N PHE A 99 -10.48 7.19 -3.38
CA PHE A 99 -9.02 7.24 -3.25
C PHE A 99 -8.57 8.34 -2.27
N ASN A 100 -9.12 9.55 -2.38
CA ASN A 100 -8.77 10.66 -1.52
C ASN A 100 -9.16 10.41 -0.06
N ALA A 101 -10.28 9.73 0.19
CA ALA A 101 -10.67 9.32 1.54
C ALA A 101 -9.63 8.39 2.17
N GLN A 102 -9.07 7.45 1.40
CA GLN A 102 -7.99 6.56 1.87
C GLN A 102 -6.69 7.32 2.12
N VAL A 103 -6.33 8.27 1.26
CA VAL A 103 -5.16 9.13 1.47
C VAL A 103 -5.30 9.92 2.77
N VAL A 104 -6.48 10.48 3.04
CA VAL A 104 -6.76 11.18 4.29
C VAL A 104 -6.64 10.25 5.49
N GLU A 105 -7.19 9.04 5.41
CA GLU A 105 -7.13 8.08 6.51
C GLU A 105 -5.69 7.63 6.80
N ARG A 106 -4.91 7.36 5.75
CA ARG A 106 -3.48 7.05 5.89
C ARG A 106 -2.72 8.19 6.57
N ARG A 107 -3.00 9.45 6.21
CA ARG A 107 -2.38 10.62 6.86
C ARG A 107 -2.72 10.72 8.34
N LYS A 108 -3.93 10.35 8.75
CA LYS A 108 -4.29 10.29 10.17
C LYS A 108 -3.48 9.21 10.90
N GLN A 109 -3.34 8.04 10.30
CA GLN A 109 -2.54 6.94 10.86
C GLN A 109 -1.06 7.33 10.98
N GLU A 110 -0.49 7.97 9.95
CA GLU A 110 0.88 8.52 10.01
C GLU A 110 1.01 9.55 11.13
N SER A 111 0.06 10.48 11.24
CA SER A 111 0.07 11.49 12.30
C SER A 111 0.04 10.85 13.68
N ALA A 112 -0.84 9.87 13.90
CA ALA A 112 -0.94 9.15 15.16
C ALA A 112 0.36 8.39 15.49
N LEU A 113 0.96 7.71 14.50
CA LEU A 113 2.24 7.01 14.66
C LEU A 113 3.36 7.97 15.03
N ILE A 114 3.47 9.11 14.33
CA ILE A 114 4.47 10.15 14.61
C ILE A 114 4.31 10.69 16.02
N GLN A 115 3.09 10.98 16.48
CA GLN A 115 2.87 11.51 17.83
C GLN A 115 3.26 10.50 18.90
N ARG A 116 2.90 9.22 18.70
CA ARG A 116 3.28 8.13 19.61
C ARG A 116 4.81 7.99 19.71
N LEU A 117 5.50 7.87 18.58
CA LEU A 117 6.95 7.70 18.56
C LEU A 117 7.70 8.91 19.13
N LYS A 118 7.19 10.13 18.91
CA LYS A 118 7.74 11.33 19.56
C LYS A 118 7.61 11.27 21.08
N ALA A 119 6.46 10.82 21.60
CA ALA A 119 6.25 10.66 23.03
C ALA A 119 7.18 9.58 23.64
N GLU A 120 7.52 8.56 22.85
CA GLU A 120 8.48 7.50 23.20
C GLU A 120 9.96 7.94 23.07
N GLY A 121 10.22 9.17 22.61
CA GLY A 121 11.58 9.72 22.47
C GLY A 121 12.32 9.26 21.20
N ALA A 122 11.61 8.72 20.21
CA ALA A 122 12.19 8.26 18.96
C ALA A 122 12.89 9.40 18.19
N THR A 123 13.99 9.06 17.50
CA THR A 123 14.68 10.03 16.66
C THR A 123 13.88 10.32 15.38
N LYS A 124 14.26 11.38 14.66
CA LYS A 124 13.67 11.68 13.35
C LYS A 124 13.85 10.53 12.35
N GLU A 125 14.98 9.83 12.42
CA GLU A 125 15.28 8.72 11.52
C GLU A 125 14.40 7.50 11.84
N ASP A 126 14.23 7.16 13.12
CA ASP A 126 13.35 6.07 13.56
C ASP A 126 11.89 6.33 13.15
N ILE A 127 11.42 7.56 13.32
CA ILE A 127 10.08 7.96 12.87
C ILE A 127 9.94 7.80 11.36
N GLN A 128 10.97 8.18 10.59
CA GLN A 128 10.92 8.08 9.13
C GLN A 128 10.87 6.61 8.67
N TYR A 129 11.62 5.73 9.32
CA TYR A 129 11.59 4.30 9.02
C TYR A 129 10.24 3.69 9.37
N ALA A 130 9.68 4.04 10.53
CA ALA A 130 8.37 3.57 10.93
C ALA A 130 7.26 4.00 9.94
N ILE A 131 7.34 5.22 9.38
CA ILE A 131 6.41 5.67 8.33
C ILE A 131 6.57 4.84 7.04
N TRP A 132 7.81 4.53 6.64
CA TRP A 132 8.08 3.70 5.47
C TRP A 132 7.66 2.23 5.66
N GLU A 133 7.66 1.74 6.89
CA GLU A 133 7.22 0.38 7.24
C GLU A 133 5.71 0.19 7.23
N MET A 134 4.91 1.27 7.22
CA MET A 134 3.44 1.17 7.16
C MET A 134 2.87 0.50 5.89
N GLU A 135 3.72 0.16 4.91
CA GLU A 135 3.35 -0.60 3.68
C GLU A 135 3.16 -2.10 3.92
#